data_AF-A0A5C7LEL8-F1
#
_entry.id   AF-A0A5C7LEL8-F1
#
_cell.length_a   1.000
_cell.length_b   1.000
_cell.length_c   1.000
_cell.angle_alpha   90.00
_cell.angle_beta   90.00
_cell.angle_gamma   90.00
#
_symmetry.space_group_name_H-M   'P 1'
#
loop_
_entity.id
_entity.type
_entity.pdbx_description
1 polymer ?
#
loop_
_entity_poly.entity_id
_entity_poly.type
_entity_poly.pdbx_seq_one_letter_code
_entity_poly.pdbx_strand_id
1 'polypeptide(L)'
;MPLTSVQLEDIRGDVGDVSTAFTDAEIQRLYDRLDSAPNESTRLEAVKGLMFERLLNQASKLHDYAAGAVDEKLSQIVKNLERRLEYYRPALEAARGQNRQFAVGKLGKRAHPYREEPSENQIENGRRAGDNG
;
A
#
# COMPACT_ATOMS: atom_id res chain seq x y z
N MET A 1 21.37 5.24 -7.61
CA MET A 1 21.51 6.58 -8.21
C MET A 1 20.21 7.33 -7.96
N PRO A 2 20.22 8.59 -7.53
CA PRO A 2 18.97 9.36 -7.37
C PRO A 2 18.34 9.64 -8.74
N LEU A 3 17.01 9.67 -8.78
CA LEU A 3 16.26 10.13 -9.94
C LEU A 3 16.58 11.60 -10.19
N THR A 4 16.69 11.96 -11.46
CA THR A 4 16.82 13.37 -11.86
C THR A 4 15.48 14.08 -11.77
N SER A 5 15.49 15.41 -11.77
CA SER A 5 14.26 16.22 -11.81
C SER A 5 13.41 15.90 -13.03
N VAL A 6 14.03 15.70 -14.19
CA VAL A 6 13.34 15.33 -15.44
C VAL A 6 12.68 13.96 -15.30
N GLN A 7 13.36 12.96 -14.75
CA GLN A 7 12.77 11.64 -14.53
C GLN A 7 11.59 11.69 -13.55
N LEU A 8 11.68 12.52 -12.50
CA LEU A 8 10.57 12.73 -11.57
C LEU A 8 9.38 13.39 -12.26
N GLU A 9 9.60 14.42 -13.08
CA GLU A 9 8.57 15.09 -13.87
C GLU A 9 7.91 14.13 -14.87
N ASP A 10 8.67 13.32 -15.59
CA ASP A 10 8.16 12.34 -16.55
C ASP A 10 7.31 11.26 -15.83
N ILE A 11 7.82 10.72 -14.72
CA ILE A 11 7.07 9.75 -13.90
C ILE A 11 5.74 10.36 -13.42
N ARG A 12 5.76 11.60 -12.95
CA ARG A 12 4.57 12.33 -12.50
C ARG A 12 3.59 12.56 -13.64
N GLY A 13 4.07 13.00 -14.79
CA GLY A 13 3.28 13.23 -15.99
C GLY A 13 2.56 11.97 -16.46
N ASP A 14 3.26 10.83 -16.48
CA ASP A 14 2.72 9.55 -16.92
C ASP A 14 1.70 8.96 -15.94
N VAL A 15 1.85 9.23 -14.64
CA VAL A 15 0.88 8.83 -13.62
C VAL A 15 -0.29 9.83 -13.52
N GLY A 16 -0.12 11.04 -14.05
CA GLY A 16 -1.06 12.16 -13.87
C GLY A 16 -1.00 12.76 -12.46
N ASP A 17 0.10 12.55 -11.72
CA ASP A 17 0.31 13.13 -10.40
C ASP A 17 0.95 14.52 -10.53
N VAL A 18 0.10 15.55 -10.61
CA VAL A 18 0.52 16.97 -10.66
C VAL A 18 0.98 17.46 -9.27
N SER A 19 1.89 16.69 -8.65
CA SER A 19 2.59 16.95 -7.39
C SER A 19 1.78 16.89 -6.09
N THR A 20 0.71 16.11 -6.04
CA THR A 20 -0.18 16.09 -4.85
C THR A 20 -0.30 14.73 -4.17
N ALA A 21 -0.10 13.62 -4.89
CA ALA A 21 -0.30 12.27 -4.35
C ALA A 21 0.99 11.64 -3.83
N PHE A 22 2.14 11.96 -4.43
CA PHE A 22 3.45 11.44 -4.02
C PHE A 22 4.47 12.57 -3.86
N THR A 23 5.29 12.48 -2.83
CA THR A 23 6.51 13.30 -2.68
C THR A 23 7.66 12.72 -3.50
N ASP A 24 8.65 13.54 -3.89
CA ASP A 24 9.83 13.05 -4.63
C ASP A 24 10.58 11.97 -3.84
N ALA A 25 10.66 12.13 -2.52
CA ALA A 25 11.26 11.13 -1.65
C ALA A 25 10.50 9.80 -1.64
N GLU A 26 9.17 9.81 -1.81
CA GLU A 26 8.39 8.59 -1.95
C GLU A 26 8.64 7.91 -3.28
N ILE A 27 8.69 8.68 -4.38
CA ILE A 27 8.99 8.16 -5.71
C ILE A 27 10.39 7.55 -5.72
N GLN A 28 11.37 8.24 -5.13
CA GLN A 28 12.73 7.72 -4.96
C GLN A 28 12.74 6.40 -4.18
N ARG A 29 12.02 6.31 -3.05
CA ARG A 29 11.93 5.05 -2.28
C ARG A 29 11.30 3.92 -3.09
N LEU A 30 10.30 4.20 -3.92
CA LEU A 30 9.70 3.20 -4.80
C LEU A 30 10.68 2.73 -5.88
N TYR A 31 11.45 3.65 -6.45
CA TYR A 31 12.52 3.37 -7.39
C TYR A 31 13.64 2.54 -6.76
N ASP A 32 14.08 2.87 -5.56
CA ASP A 32 15.11 2.13 -4.82
C ASP A 32 14.68 0.70 -4.50
N ARG A 33 13.38 0.45 -4.24
CA ARG A 33 12.85 -0.92 -4.03
C ARG A 33 12.97 -1.82 -5.26
N LEU A 34 13.20 -1.26 -6.43
CA LEU A 34 13.28 -1.96 -7.71
C LEU A 34 14.72 -2.00 -8.24
N ASP A 35 15.72 -1.91 -7.36
CA ASP A 35 17.15 -1.94 -7.74
C ASP A 35 17.59 -3.22 -8.45
N SER A 36 16.86 -4.32 -8.25
CA SER A 36 17.06 -5.59 -8.93
C SER A 36 16.45 -5.67 -10.33
N ALA A 37 15.87 -4.59 -10.84
CA ALA A 37 15.26 -4.60 -12.16
C ALA A 37 16.29 -4.92 -13.24
N PRO A 38 15.90 -5.65 -14.31
CA PRO A 38 16.84 -6.12 -15.33
C PRO A 38 17.49 -4.98 -16.13
N ASN A 39 16.84 -3.82 -16.20
CA ASN A 39 17.36 -2.62 -16.82
C ASN A 39 16.61 -1.37 -16.30
N GLU A 40 17.17 -0.19 -16.58
CA GLU A 40 16.65 1.09 -16.13
C GLU A 40 15.24 1.40 -16.66
N SER A 41 14.98 1.07 -17.93
CA SER A 41 13.66 1.29 -18.54
C SER A 41 12.57 0.49 -17.81
N THR A 42 12.81 -0.80 -17.58
CA THR A 42 11.93 -1.66 -16.79
C THR A 42 11.74 -1.12 -15.36
N ARG A 43 12.80 -0.59 -14.75
CA ARG A 43 12.74 -0.01 -13.40
C ARG A 43 11.82 1.21 -13.36
N LEU A 44 11.99 2.16 -14.28
CA LEU A 44 11.19 3.38 -14.36
C LEU A 44 9.70 3.07 -14.62
N GLU A 45 9.41 2.16 -15.55
CA GLU A 45 8.05 1.69 -15.81
C GLU A 45 7.43 0.98 -14.58
N ALA A 46 8.22 0.15 -13.90
CA ALA A 46 7.76 -0.55 -12.70
C ALA A 46 7.49 0.41 -11.52
N VAL A 47 8.20 1.54 -11.41
CA VAL A 47 7.89 2.58 -10.40
C VAL A 47 6.50 3.14 -10.61
N LYS A 48 6.13 3.47 -11.86
CA LYS A 48 4.77 3.94 -12.20
C LYS A 48 3.73 2.90 -11.80
N GLY A 49 4.00 1.62 -12.05
CA GLY A 49 3.18 0.52 -11.57
C GLY A 49 3.00 0.49 -10.04
N LEU A 50 4.07 0.69 -9.26
CA LEU A 50 3.99 0.76 -7.79
C LEU A 50 3.16 1.97 -7.32
N MET A 51 3.23 3.09 -8.04
CA MET A 51 2.42 4.28 -7.75
C MET A 51 0.93 3.98 -7.99
N PHE A 52 0.56 3.38 -9.12
CA PHE A 52 -0.81 2.95 -9.38
C PHE A 52 -1.32 1.93 -8.36
N GLU A 53 -0.49 0.97 -7.93
CA GLU A 53 -0.84 0.01 -6.88
C GLU A 53 -1.17 0.73 -5.55
N ARG A 54 -0.42 1.77 -5.18
CA ARG A 54 -0.70 2.58 -3.98
C ARG A 54 -1.98 3.40 -4.12
N LEU A 55 -2.19 4.05 -5.26
CA LEU A 55 -3.42 4.82 -5.52
C LEU A 55 -4.65 3.91 -5.48
N LEU A 56 -4.57 2.73 -6.09
CA LEU A 56 -5.64 1.73 -6.05
C LEU A 56 -5.96 1.33 -4.61
N ASN A 57 -4.94 1.00 -3.81
CA ASN A 57 -5.14 0.65 -2.39
C ASN A 57 -5.79 1.77 -1.58
N GLN A 58 -5.46 3.04 -1.87
CA GLN A 58 -6.10 4.19 -1.22
C GLN A 58 -7.55 4.37 -1.68
N ALA A 59 -7.80 4.24 -2.99
CA ALA A 59 -9.14 4.35 -3.57
C ALA A 59 -10.08 3.23 -3.08
N SER A 60 -9.62 1.97 -3.02
CA SER A 60 -10.40 0.85 -2.50
C SER A 60 -10.77 1.05 -1.02
N LYS A 61 -9.83 1.51 -0.19
CA LYS A 61 -10.14 1.83 1.22
C LYS A 61 -11.20 2.92 1.32
N LEU A 62 -11.08 3.99 0.53
CA LEU A 62 -12.05 5.07 0.54
C LEU A 62 -13.43 4.56 0.10
N HIS A 63 -13.50 3.74 -0.94
CA HIS A 63 -14.73 3.10 -1.39
C HIS A 63 -15.38 2.26 -0.29
N ASP A 64 -14.61 1.42 0.41
CA ASP A 64 -15.11 0.57 1.49
C ASP A 64 -15.63 1.38 2.69
N TYR A 65 -15.01 2.51 3.01
CA TYR A 65 -15.43 3.37 4.12
C TYR A 65 -16.55 4.36 3.76
N ALA A 66 -16.68 4.73 2.49
CA ALA A 66 -17.63 5.74 2.02
C ALA A 66 -18.98 5.17 1.56
N ALA A 67 -19.24 3.88 1.83
CA ALA A 67 -20.46 3.15 1.42
C ALA A 67 -21.72 4.02 1.56
N GLY A 68 -22.28 4.45 0.42
CA GLY A 68 -23.29 5.51 0.32
C GLY A 68 -23.36 6.16 -1.08
N ALA A 69 -23.95 7.35 -1.22
CA ALA A 69 -24.37 7.98 -2.49
C ALA A 69 -23.26 8.30 -3.54
N VAL A 70 -22.02 7.82 -3.37
CA VAL A 70 -20.85 8.11 -4.22
C VAL A 70 -20.27 6.85 -4.90
N ASP A 71 -20.90 5.69 -4.73
CA ASP A 71 -20.40 4.38 -5.18
C ASP A 71 -20.07 4.32 -6.68
N GLU A 72 -20.90 4.90 -7.55
CA GLU A 72 -20.70 4.80 -9.00
C GLU A 72 -19.44 5.54 -9.48
N LYS A 73 -19.19 6.75 -8.96
CA LYS A 73 -17.99 7.53 -9.30
C LYS A 73 -16.73 6.90 -8.73
N LEU A 74 -16.79 6.40 -7.48
CA LEU A 74 -15.66 5.73 -6.85
C LEU A 74 -15.33 4.40 -7.56
N SER A 75 -16.33 3.64 -7.98
CA SER A 75 -16.15 2.41 -8.76
C SER A 75 -15.44 2.69 -10.09
N GLN A 76 -15.79 3.78 -10.78
CA GLN A 76 -15.10 4.18 -12.02
C GLN A 76 -13.63 4.54 -11.78
N ILE A 77 -13.32 5.23 -10.67
CA ILE A 77 -11.94 5.55 -10.28
C ILE A 77 -11.15 4.27 -10.05
N VAL A 78 -11.67 3.33 -9.25
CA VAL A 78 -11.03 2.04 -8.99
C VAL A 78 -10.76 1.28 -10.29
N LYS A 79 -11.76 1.14 -11.17
CA LYS A 79 -11.60 0.46 -12.48
C LYS A 79 -10.54 1.11 -13.36
N ASN A 80 -10.46 2.44 -13.38
CA ASN A 80 -9.45 3.15 -14.15
C ASN A 80 -8.04 2.90 -13.59
N LEU A 81 -7.89 2.89 -12.27
CA LEU A 81 -6.62 2.59 -11.61
C LEU A 81 -6.19 1.13 -11.86
N GLU A 82 -7.12 0.17 -11.79
CA GLU A 82 -6.85 -1.24 -12.13
C GLU A 82 -6.36 -1.39 -13.57
N ARG A 83 -7.04 -0.74 -14.53
CA ARG A 83 -6.65 -0.77 -15.94
C ARG A 83 -5.26 -0.19 -16.18
N ARG A 84 -4.92 0.91 -15.50
CA ARG A 84 -3.58 1.52 -15.58
C ARG A 84 -2.52 0.63 -14.92
N LEU A 85 -2.83 0.02 -13.78
CA LEU A 85 -1.93 -0.93 -13.13
C LEU A 85 -1.65 -2.15 -14.02
N GLU A 86 -2.65 -2.67 -14.73
CA GLU A 86 -2.49 -3.77 -15.67
C GLU A 86 -1.45 -3.46 -16.75
N TYR A 87 -1.47 -2.24 -17.28
CA TYR A 87 -0.51 -1.79 -18.30
C TYR A 87 0.95 -1.90 -17.81
N TYR A 88 1.21 -1.53 -16.55
CA TYR A 88 2.55 -1.59 -15.96
C TYR A 88 2.89 -2.94 -15.32
N ARG A 89 1.95 -3.89 -15.26
CA ARG A 89 2.14 -5.20 -14.61
C ARG A 89 3.33 -5.98 -15.17
N PRO A 90 3.58 -6.05 -16.50
CA PRO A 90 4.74 -6.76 -17.04
C PRO A 90 6.07 -6.19 -16.53
N ALA A 91 6.20 -4.86 -16.49
CA ALA A 91 7.39 -4.19 -15.98
C ALA A 91 7.57 -4.45 -14.48
N LEU A 92 6.48 -4.39 -13.69
CA LEU A 92 6.51 -4.73 -12.26
C LEU A 92 6.98 -6.17 -12.02
N GLU A 93 6.46 -7.14 -12.77
CA GLU A 93 6.83 -8.53 -12.62
C GLU A 93 8.30 -8.77 -13.03
N ALA A 94 8.74 -8.16 -14.13
CA ALA A 94 10.13 -8.21 -14.56
C ALA A 94 11.07 -7.53 -13.55
N ALA A 95 10.71 -6.37 -13.01
CA ALA A 95 11.51 -5.62 -12.05
C ALA A 95 11.61 -6.32 -10.69
N ARG A 96 10.53 -6.99 -10.26
CA ARG A 96 10.51 -7.78 -9.03
C ARG A 96 11.34 -9.06 -9.17
N GLY A 97 11.47 -9.61 -10.39
CA GLY A 97 12.19 -10.86 -10.64
C GLY A 97 11.68 -12.01 -9.77
N GLN A 98 12.44 -13.10 -9.67
CA GLN A 98 12.13 -14.28 -8.83
C GLN A 98 11.98 -14.01 -7.32
N ASN A 99 11.83 -12.77 -6.85
CA ASN A 99 11.51 -12.46 -5.45
C ASN A 99 10.13 -12.97 -4.99
N ARG A 100 9.27 -13.47 -5.90
CA ARG A 100 8.12 -14.30 -5.49
C ARG A 100 8.55 -15.55 -4.71
N GLN A 101 9.73 -16.14 -4.99
CA GLN A 101 10.23 -17.31 -4.26
C GLN A 101 10.76 -16.97 -2.86
N PHE A 102 11.36 -15.80 -2.66
CA PHE A 102 11.86 -15.38 -1.33
C PHE A 102 10.81 -14.71 -0.43
N ALA A 103 9.73 -14.14 -1.00
CA ALA A 103 8.66 -13.54 -0.21
C ALA A 103 7.67 -14.58 0.36
N VAL A 104 7.49 -15.74 -0.29
CA VAL A 104 6.65 -16.83 0.24
C VAL A 104 7.37 -17.61 1.35
N GLY A 105 8.69 -17.77 1.27
CA GLY A 105 9.49 -18.44 2.32
C GLY A 105 9.62 -17.67 3.64
N LYS A 106 9.36 -16.35 3.65
CA LYS A 106 9.32 -15.50 4.87
C LYS A 106 7.92 -15.17 5.37
N LEU A 107 6.88 -15.77 4.78
CA LEU A 107 5.57 -15.91 5.43
C LEU A 107 5.51 -17.13 6.37
N GLY A 108 6.67 -17.67 6.76
CA GLY A 108 6.81 -18.58 7.88
C GLY A 108 6.49 -17.87 9.19
N LYS A 109 5.27 -18.09 9.69
CA LYS A 109 4.85 -17.87 11.09
C LYS A 109 5.06 -16.44 11.59
N ARG A 110 4.22 -15.50 11.13
CA ARG A 110 3.77 -14.46 12.06
C ARG A 110 3.07 -15.19 13.20
N ALA A 111 3.76 -15.30 14.35
CA ALA A 111 3.11 -15.64 15.59
C ALA A 111 1.91 -14.70 15.73
N HIS A 112 0.72 -15.26 15.84
CA HIS A 112 -0.40 -14.50 16.38
C HIS A 112 0.09 -13.91 17.71
N PRO A 113 0.11 -12.58 17.89
CA PRO A 113 0.22 -12.06 19.25
C PRO A 113 -0.94 -12.69 20.01
N TYR A 114 -0.60 -13.46 21.03
CA TYR A 114 -1.57 -14.00 21.97
C TYR A 114 -2.38 -12.81 22.46
N ARG A 115 -3.64 -12.72 22.01
CA ARG A 115 -4.61 -11.84 22.64
C ARG A 115 -4.89 -12.54 23.96
N GLU A 116 -4.34 -12.01 25.06
CA GLU A 116 -4.88 -12.31 26.37
C GLU A 116 -6.35 -11.91 26.30
N GLU A 117 -7.23 -12.91 26.22
CA GLU A 117 -8.62 -12.69 26.52
C GLU A 117 -8.67 -12.20 27.98
N PRO A 118 -9.42 -11.12 28.27
CA PRO A 118 -9.52 -10.65 29.64
C PRO A 118 -10.04 -11.81 30.49
N SER A 119 -9.21 -12.29 31.41
CA SER A 119 -9.60 -13.35 32.35
C SER A 119 -10.83 -12.89 33.11
N GLU A 120 -11.87 -13.72 33.08
CA GLU A 120 -13.24 -13.50 33.55
C GLU A 120 -13.38 -13.32 35.09
N ASN A 121 -12.34 -12.88 35.80
CA ASN A 121 -12.30 -12.79 37.26
C ASN A 121 -11.86 -11.40 37.78
N GLN A 122 -12.41 -10.32 37.23
CA GLN A 122 -12.35 -8.98 37.84
C GLN A 122 -13.74 -8.35 38.04
N ILE A 123 -14.74 -9.16 38.38
CA ILE A 123 -16.02 -8.68 38.93
C ILE A 123 -16.17 -9.16 40.37
N GLU A 124 -15.16 -8.97 41.22
CA GLU A 124 -15.36 -9.10 42.66
C GLU A 124 -14.28 -8.35 43.43
N ASN A 125 -14.51 -7.04 43.65
CA ASN A 125 -14.17 -6.33 44.90
C ASN A 125 -14.49 -4.83 44.78
N GLY A 126 -15.78 -4.54 44.61
CA GLY A 126 -16.33 -3.18 44.63
C GLY A 126 -17.48 -2.98 45.62
N ARG A 127 -17.75 -3.94 46.52
CA ARG A 127 -18.78 -3.81 47.56
C ARG A 127 -18.26 -4.30 48.90
N ARG A 128 -17.56 -3.43 49.61
CA ARG A 128 -17.52 -3.35 51.09
C ARG A 128 -16.61 -2.20 51.51
N ALA A 129 -17.16 -0.99 51.46
CA ALA A 129 -16.70 0.13 52.26
C ALA A 129 -17.88 1.10 52.42
N GLY A 130 -18.52 1.07 53.59
CA GLY A 130 -19.53 2.03 53.99
C GLY A 130 -20.82 1.39 54.52
N ASP A 131 -20.78 0.83 55.73
CA ASP A 131 -21.73 1.29 56.76
C ASP A 131 -21.21 0.93 58.16
N ASN A 132 -20.96 1.97 58.96
CA ASN A 132 -20.73 1.92 60.40
C ASN A 132 -21.91 2.70 60.99
N GLY A 133 -22.81 2.02 61.68
CA GLY A 133 -23.99 2.59 62.34
C GLY A 133 -24.87 1.52 62.95
#